data_AF-A0A7C4JF39-F1
#
_entry.id   AF-A0A7C4JF39-F1
#
_cell.length_a   1.000
_cell.length_b   1.000
_cell.length_c   1.000
_cell.angle_alpha   90.00
_cell.angle_beta   90.00
_cell.angle_gamma   90.00
#
_symmetry.space_group_name_H-M   'P 1'
#
loop_
_entity.id
_entity.type
_entity.pdbx_description
1 polymer ?
#
loop_
_entity_poly.entity_id
_entity_poly.type
_entity_poly.pdbx_seq_one_letter_code
_entity_poly.pdbx_strand_id
1 'polypeptide(L)' 'MDFYFATRNKGKFREAKLIFESLGLKLTMLEADKIEIQSDSLEDIASYAAKELSGRLGFKVVVEDA' A
#
# COMPACT_ATOMS: atom_id res chain seq x y z
N MET A 1 -0.98 -11.16 11.43
CA MET A 1 0.09 -10.44 10.70
C MET A 1 -0.49 -9.14 10.20
N ASP A 2 0.13 -8.01 10.54
CA ASP A 2 -0.40 -6.67 10.23
C ASP A 2 0.23 -6.08 8.97
N PHE A 3 -0.62 -5.53 8.11
CA PHE A 3 -0.25 -4.82 6.89
C PHE A 3 -0.86 -3.42 6.89
N TYR A 4 -0.17 -2.48 6.25
CA TYR A 4 -0.59 -1.09 6.15
C TYR A 4 -0.81 -0.73 4.69
N PHE A 5 -2.00 -0.26 4.32
CA PHE A 5 -2.29 0.19 2.96
C PHE A 5 -2.10 1.70 2.86
N ALA A 6 -1.06 2.14 2.17
CA ALA A 6 -0.80 3.55 1.91
C ALA A 6 -1.77 4.08 0.84
N THR A 7 -2.90 4.62 1.27
CA THR A 7 -3.90 5.22 0.38
C THR A 7 -4.74 6.23 1.14
N ARG A 8 -5.21 7.27 0.44
CA ARG A 8 -6.27 8.17 0.93
C ARG A 8 -7.65 7.77 0.41
N ASN A 9 -7.73 6.80 -0.50
CA ASN A 9 -8.99 6.35 -1.09
C ASN A 9 -9.65 5.29 -0.18
N LYS A 10 -10.67 5.72 0.57
CA LYS A 10 -11.45 4.85 1.45
C LYS A 10 -12.18 3.71 0.72
N GLY A 11 -12.53 3.90 -0.55
CA GLY A 11 -13.13 2.87 -1.40
C GLY A 11 -12.16 1.73 -1.66
N LYS A 12 -10.98 2.06 -2.22
CA LYS A 12 -9.90 1.08 -2.45
C LYS A 12 -9.47 0.36 -1.17
N PHE A 13 -9.39 1.09 -0.06
CA PHE A 13 -9.10 0.47 1.23
C PHE A 13 -10.14 -0.58 1.63
N ARG A 14 -11.44 -0.29 1.48
CA ARG A 14 -12.50 -1.26 1.81
C ARG A 14 -12.43 -2.50 0.96
N GLU A 15 -12.20 -2.36 -0.34
CA GLU A 15 -12.06 -3.49 -1.28
C GLU A 15 -10.86 -4.37 -0.89
N ALA A 16 -9.68 -3.77 -0.71
CA ALA A 16 -8.49 -4.50 -0.29
C ALA A 16 -8.67 -5.17 1.09
N LYS A 17 -9.31 -4.47 2.03
CA LYS A 17 -9.56 -5.00 3.37
C LYS A 17 -10.43 -6.27 3.35
N LEU A 18 -11.47 -6.33 2.52
CA LEU A 18 -12.31 -7.53 2.39
C LEU A 18 -11.50 -8.75 1.91
N ILE A 19 -10.59 -8.54 0.95
CA ILE A 19 -9.71 -9.61 0.47
C ILE A 19 -8.75 -10.06 1.59
N PHE A 20 -8.14 -9.12 2.30
CA PHE A 20 -7.24 -9.44 3.42
C PHE A 20 -7.96 -10.20 4.54
N GLU A 21 -9.18 -9.79 4.91
CA GLU A 21 -9.99 -10.46 5.92
C GLU A 21 -10.34 -11.90 5.51
N SER A 22 -10.65 -12.13 4.23
CA SER A 22 -10.90 -13.49 3.71
C SER A 22 -9.69 -14.42 3.81
N LEU A 23 -8.48 -13.86 3.91
CA LEU A 23 -7.21 -14.57 4.09
C LEU A 23 -6.78 -14.64 5.57
N GLY A 24 -7.56 -14.11 6.51
CA GLY A 24 -7.18 -14.02 7.93
C GLY A 24 -6.05 -13.02 8.22
N LEU A 25 -5.84 -12.05 7.32
CA LEU A 25 -4.85 -10.99 7.45
C LEU A 25 -5.50 -9.68 7.89
N LYS A 26 -4.75 -8.85 8.62
CA LYS A 26 -5.22 -7.55 9.08
C LYS A 26 -4.62 -6.44 8.20
N LEU A 27 -5.49 -5.60 7.65
CA LEU A 27 -5.12 -4.43 6.85
C LEU A 27 -5.58 -3.14 7.55
N THR A 28 -4.63 -2.23 7.81
CA THR A 28 -4.87 -0.91 8.38
C THR A 28 -4.62 0.16 7.32
N MET A 29 -5.52 1.13 7.22
CA MET A 29 -5.33 2.27 6.30
C MET A 29 -4.23 3.17 6.85
N LEU A 30 -3.30 3.54 5.98
CA LEU A 30 -2.19 4.43 6.28
C LEU A 30 -2.32 5.66 5.38
N GLU A 31 -2.61 6.80 5.99
CA GLU A 31 -2.58 8.08 5.30
C GLU A 31 -1.13 8.61 5.30
N ALA A 32 -0.31 8.06 4.41
CA ALA A 32 1.06 8.50 4.20
C ALA A 32 1.25 8.99 2.76
N ASP A 33 2.05 10.04 2.59
CA ASP A 33 2.52 10.44 1.26
C ASP A 33 3.56 9.43 0.77
N LYS A 34 3.32 8.89 -0.44
CA LYS A 34 4.26 8.03 -1.16
C LYS A 34 5.06 8.85 -2.16
N ILE A 35 6.32 8.49 -2.36
CA ILE A 35 7.12 9.03 -3.46
C ILE A 35 6.75 8.26 -4.73
N GLU A 36 6.25 8.96 -5.73
CA GLU A 36 6.00 8.43 -7.07
C GLU A 36 7.15 8.86 -7.98
N ILE A 37 7.93 7.89 -8.44
CA ILE A 37 9.02 8.12 -9.39
C ILE A 37 8.45 8.34 -10.79
N GLN A 38 9.17 9.08 -11.63
CA GLN A 38 8.85 9.08 -13.06
C GLN A 38 9.32 7.77 -13.68
N SER A 39 8.36 6.96 -14.11
CA SER A 39 8.55 5.76 -14.90
C SER A 39 7.30 5.56 -15.76
N ASP A 40 7.46 4.92 -16.91
CA ASP A 40 6.33 4.48 -17.75
C ASP A 40 5.76 3.13 -17.27
N SER A 41 6.39 2.50 -16.26
CA SER A 41 5.98 1.23 -15.67
C SER A 41 5.26 1.44 -14.33
N LEU A 42 3.97 1.11 -14.28
CA LEU A 42 3.19 1.10 -13.02
C LEU A 42 3.84 0.18 -11.96
N GLU A 43 4.46 -0.91 -12.38
CA GLU A 43 5.18 -1.82 -11.48
C GLU A 43 6.38 -1.14 -10.82
N ASP A 44 7.14 -0.34 -11.57
CA ASP A 44 8.28 0.40 -11.01
C ASP A 44 7.81 1.44 -10.00
N ILE A 45 6.75 2.18 -10.33
CA ILE A 45 6.17 3.21 -9.46
C ILE A 45 5.70 2.56 -8.15
N ALA A 46 4.88 1.52 -8.24
CA ALA A 46 4.33 0.82 -7.08
C ALA A 46 5.42 0.14 -6.24
N SER A 47 6.36 -0.56 -6.88
CA SER A 47 7.41 -1.29 -6.17
C SER A 47 8.39 -0.35 -5.47
N TYR A 48 8.72 0.80 -6.08
CA TYR A 48 9.54 1.83 -5.45
C TYR A 48 8.83 2.41 -4.22
N ALA A 49 7.57 2.86 -4.38
CA ALA A 49 6.78 3.43 -3.30
C ALA A 49 6.64 2.48 -2.10
N ALA A 50 6.36 1.20 -2.33
CA ALA A 50 6.24 0.20 -1.27
C ALA A 50 7.56 -0.01 -0.51
N LYS A 51 8.69 -0.12 -1.24
CA LYS A 51 10.02 -0.31 -0.65
C LYS A 51 10.46 0.91 0.16
N GLU A 52 10.26 2.11 -0.39
CA GLU A 52 10.57 3.37 0.29
C GLU A 52 9.78 3.50 1.59
N LEU A 53 8.45 3.37 1.52
CA LEU A 53 7.58 3.49 2.69
C LEU A 53 7.88 2.42 3.75
N SER A 54 8.09 1.17 3.32
CA SER A 54 8.41 0.09 4.25
C SER A 54 9.77 0.33 4.92
N GLY A 55 10.79 0.78 4.17
CA GLY A 55 12.10 1.14 4.72
C GLY A 55 12.06 2.32 5.68
N ARG A 56 11.27 3.35 5.35
CA ARG A 56 11.10 4.56 6.17
C ARG A 56 10.31 4.32 7.46
N LEU A 57 9.30 3.46 7.43
CA LEU A 57 8.34 3.29 8.52
C LEU A 57 8.58 2.01 9.36
N GLY A 58 9.33 1.04 8.85
CA GLY A 58 9.69 -0.18 9.58
C GLY A 58 8.58 -1.23 9.67
N PHE A 59 7.51 -1.11 8.88
CA PHE A 59 6.43 -2.09 8.80
C PHE A 59 6.07 -2.45 7.35
N LYS A 60 5.25 -3.48 7.18
CA LYS A 60 4.86 -4.02 5.87
C LYS A 60 3.79 -3.14 5.24
N VAL A 61 4.13 -2.55 4.09
CA VAL A 61 3.27 -1.61 3.38
C VAL A 61 2.79 -2.23 2.07
N VAL A 62 1.52 -2.02 1.77
CA VAL A 62 0.86 -2.27 0.49
C VAL A 62 0.58 -0.91 -0.14
N VAL A 63 0.81 -0.79 -1.44
CA VAL A 63 0.48 0.39 -2.23
C VAL A 63 -0.28 -0.04 -3.47
N GLU A 64 -0.92 0.91 -4.13
CA GLU A 64 -1.59 0.69 -5.41
C GLU A 64 -1.33 1.91 -6.31
N ASP A 65 -1.23 1.63 -7.60
CA ASP A 65 -1.08 2.57 -8.70
C ASP A 65 -1.90 2.07 -9.89
N ALA A 66 -2.56 2.98 -10.63
CA ALA A 66 -3.54 2.65 -11.66
C ALA A 66 -3.49 3.62 -12.84
#